data_AF-A0A919AN46-F1
#
_entry.id   AF-A0A919AN46-F1
#
_cell.length_a   1.000
_cell.length_b   1.000
_cell.length_c   1.000
_cell.angle_alpha   90.00
_cell.angle_beta   90.00
_cell.angle_gamma   90.00
#
_symmetry.space_group_name_H-M   'P 1'
#
loop_
_entity.id
_entity.type
_entity.pdbx_description
1 polymer ?
#
loop_
_entity_poly.entity_id
_entity_poly.type
_entity_poly.pdbx_seq_one_letter_code
_entity_poly.pdbx_strand_id
1 'polypeptide(L)'
;MSTHPESVTRTIGSKTHTITRRDIHAAAARLRSLHQNDLRNRELFILVGSGLYYGPDLIAEVTGGAQIDGREAYDLLGSLGLPLFRWDWGNLKDTRNAK
;
A
#
# COMPACT_ATOMS: atom_id res chain seq x y z
N MET A 1 23.36 4.31 -2.94
CA MET A 1 22.77 4.43 -1.58
C MET A 1 21.29 4.71 -1.77
N SER A 2 20.41 3.77 -1.42
CA SER A 2 18.96 4.02 -1.47
C SER A 2 18.63 5.05 -0.38
N THR A 3 18.15 6.22 -0.80
CA THR A 3 17.82 7.38 0.05
C THR A 3 16.51 7.22 0.83
N HIS A 4 15.87 6.05 0.75
CA HIS A 4 14.58 5.79 1.36
C HIS A 4 14.72 5.34 2.82
N PRO A 5 13.91 5.89 3.74
CA PRO A 5 13.88 5.44 5.13
C PRO A 5 13.51 3.95 5.25
N GLU A 6 14.07 3.27 6.25
CA GLU A 6 13.76 1.86 6.52
C GLU A 6 12.38 1.64 7.17
N SER A 7 11.85 2.70 7.80
CA SER A 7 10.55 2.72 8.45
C SER A 7 9.85 4.06 8.22
N VAL A 8 8.52 4.03 8.21
CA VAL A 8 7.67 5.22 8.14
C VAL A 8 6.68 5.14 9.29
N THR A 9 6.64 6.18 10.11
CA THR A 9 5.62 6.34 11.15
C THR A 9 4.49 7.19 10.59
N ARG A 10 3.27 6.65 10.60
CA ARG A 10 2.09 7.34 10.10
C ARG A 10 0.89 7.08 10.99
N THR A 11 0.09 8.11 11.22
CA THR A 11 -1.22 7.97 11.84
C THR A 11 -2.23 7.53 10.79
N ILE A 12 -2.88 6.40 11.02
CA ILE A 12 -3.93 5.84 10.16
C ILE A 12 -5.17 5.67 11.05
N GLY A 13 -6.26 6.36 10.70
CA GLY A 13 -7.40 6.51 11.60
C GLY A 13 -6.97 7.20 12.91
N SER A 14 -7.19 6.54 14.04
CA SER A 14 -6.84 7.05 15.38
C SER A 14 -5.55 6.47 15.96
N LYS A 15 -4.84 5.61 15.22
CA LYS A 15 -3.64 4.91 15.70
C LYS A 15 -2.41 5.32 14.91
N THR A 16 -1.30 5.49 15.61
CA THR A 16 0.01 5.68 15.00
C THR A 16 0.66 4.32 14.78
N HIS A 17 1.07 4.05 13.55
CA HIS A 17 1.73 2.82 13.14
C HIS A 17 3.13 3.14 12.62
N THR A 18 4.12 2.39 13.08
CA THR A 18 5.45 2.36 12.46
C THR A 18 5.49 1.16 11.52
N ILE A 19 5.64 1.43 10.22
CA ILE A 19 5.61 0.43 9.16
C ILE A 19 6.99 0.35 8.56
N THR A 20 7.55 -0.86 8.52
CA THR A 20 8.85 -1.13 7.90
C THR A 20 8.68 -1.85 6.57
N ARG A 21 9.73 -1.84 5.73
CA ARG A 21 9.76 -2.70 4.53
C ARG A 21 9.56 -4.17 4.90
N ARG A 22 10.16 -4.64 5.99
CA ARG A 22 10.04 -6.02 6.46
C ARG A 22 8.59 -6.40 6.77
N ASP A 23 7.82 -5.48 7.35
CA ASP A 23 6.40 -5.73 7.64
C ASP A 23 5.59 -5.89 6.35
N ILE A 24 5.88 -5.09 5.32
CA ILE A 24 5.25 -5.23 4.00
C ILE A 24 5.59 -6.58 3.36
N HIS A 25 6.85 -7.02 3.46
CA HIS A 25 7.25 -8.34 2.97
C HIS A 25 6.55 -9.47 3.75
N ALA A 26 6.40 -9.33 5.07
CA ALA A 26 5.69 -10.30 5.89
C ALA A 26 4.19 -10.34 5.58
N ALA A 27 3.57 -9.19 5.32
CA ALA A 27 2.19 -9.09 4.87
C ALA A 27 1.99 -9.75 3.50
N ALA A 28 2.88 -9.48 2.54
CA ALA A 28 2.84 -10.10 1.23
C ALA A 28 2.91 -11.64 1.31
N ALA A 29 3.69 -12.20 2.24
CA ALA A 29 3.76 -13.65 2.46
C ALA A 29 2.46 -14.28 3.00
N ARG A 30 1.55 -13.47 3.56
CA ARG A 30 0.25 -13.92 4.08
C ARG A 30 -0.90 -13.68 3.10
N LEU A 31 -0.74 -12.74 2.19
CA LEU A 31 -1.75 -12.38 1.20
C LEU A 31 -1.61 -13.23 -0.06
N ARG A 32 -2.73 -13.43 -0.76
CA ARG A 32 -2.72 -14.00 -2.11
C ARG A 32 -2.24 -12.94 -3.10
N SER A 33 -1.29 -13.29 -3.95
CA SER A 33 -0.92 -12.44 -5.09
C SER A 33 -2.11 -12.26 -6.03
N LEU A 34 -2.21 -11.08 -6.62
CA LEU A 34 -3.25 -10.73 -7.58
C LEU A 34 -2.89 -11.26 -8.97
N HIS A 35 -3.90 -11.77 -9.67
CA HIS A 35 -3.81 -12.15 -11.08
C HIS A 35 -4.72 -11.25 -11.94
N GLN A 36 -4.66 -11.39 -13.27
CA GLN A 36 -5.32 -10.49 -14.23
C GLN A 36 -6.79 -10.16 -13.92
N ASN A 37 -7.57 -11.11 -13.40
CA ASN A 37 -8.98 -10.91 -13.06
C ASN A 37 -9.18 -10.04 -11.80
N ASP A 38 -8.21 -10.03 -10.89
CA ASP A 38 -8.26 -9.29 -9.63
C ASP A 38 -7.85 -7.82 -9.78
N LEU A 39 -7.35 -7.42 -10.96
CA LEU A 39 -6.87 -6.05 -11.22
C LEU A 39 -8.01 -5.06 -11.48
N ARG A 40 -9.24 -5.55 -11.70
CA ARG A 40 -10.39 -4.69 -11.98
C ARG A 40 -10.74 -3.84 -10.76
N ASN A 41 -10.96 -2.54 -10.98
CA ASN A 41 -11.32 -1.54 -9.95
C ASN A 41 -10.24 -1.26 -8.90
N ARG A 42 -8.97 -1.56 -9.18
CA ARG A 42 -7.82 -1.29 -8.30
C ARG A 42 -6.80 -0.43 -9.01
N GLU A 43 -6.24 0.54 -8.28
CA GLU A 43 -5.48 1.66 -8.89
C GLU A 43 -3.99 1.64 -8.53
N LEU A 44 -3.64 0.98 -7.43
CA LEU A 44 -2.27 0.91 -6.92
C LEU A 44 -1.84 -0.54 -6.68
N PHE A 45 -0.84 -0.97 -7.42
CA PHE A 45 -0.22 -2.28 -7.27
C PHE A 45 1.23 -2.15 -6.84
N ILE A 46 1.71 -3.15 -6.11
CA ILE A 46 3.08 -3.21 -5.60
C ILE A 46 3.65 -4.57 -5.91
N LEU A 47 4.88 -4.56 -6.43
CA LEU A 47 5.64 -5.77 -6.62
C LEU A 47 6.44 -6.07 -5.36
N VAL A 48 6.15 -7.19 -4.72
CA VAL A 48 6.91 -7.69 -3.57
C VAL A 48 7.44 -9.07 -3.93
N GLY A 49 8.76 -9.17 -4.12
CA GLY A 49 9.37 -10.35 -4.73
C GLY A 49 8.89 -10.50 -6.17
N SER A 50 8.24 -11.62 -6.49
CA SER A 50 7.61 -11.89 -7.80
C SER A 50 6.08 -11.73 -7.78
N GLY A 51 5.49 -11.38 -6.64
CA GLY A 51 4.04 -11.26 -6.47
C GLY A 51 3.55 -9.82 -6.64
N LEU A 52 2.41 -9.65 -7.29
CA LEU A 52 1.71 -8.38 -7.40
C LEU A 52 0.63 -8.29 -6.32
N TYR A 53 0.60 -7.19 -5.58
CA TYR A 53 -0.34 -6.98 -4.47
C TYR A 53 -1.00 -5.61 -4.58
N TYR A 54 -2.19 -5.45 -4.00
CA TYR A 54 -2.83 -4.14 -3.90
C TYR A 54 -2.26 -3.39 -2.70
N GLY A 55 -1.82 -2.14 -2.91
CA GLY A 55 -1.14 -1.36 -1.87
C GLY A 55 -1.93 -1.21 -0.57
N PRO A 56 -3.22 -0.82 -0.62
CA PRO A 56 -4.06 -0.73 0.56
C PRO A 56 -4.23 -2.06 1.31
N ASP A 57 -4.32 -3.21 0.61
CA ASP A 57 -4.46 -4.52 1.27
C ASP A 57 -3.20 -4.87 2.08
N LEU A 58 -2.01 -4.54 1.56
CA LEU A 58 -0.75 -4.73 2.29
C LEU A 58 -0.71 -3.90 3.57
N ILE A 59 -1.15 -2.64 3.51
CA ILE A 59 -1.17 -1.79 4.70
C ILE A 59 -2.24 -2.25 5.68
N ALA A 60 -3.41 -2.66 5.20
CA ALA A 60 -4.44 -3.24 6.05
C ALA A 60 -3.91 -4.46 6.79
N GLU A 61 -3.22 -5.39 6.11
CA GLU A 61 -2.62 -6.56 6.75
C GLU A 61 -1.58 -6.18 7.83
N VAL A 62 -0.72 -5.20 7.57
CA VAL A 62 0.29 -4.73 8.55
C VAL A 62 -0.35 -4.04 9.76
N THR A 63 -1.40 -3.26 9.53
CA THR A 63 -2.01 -2.40 10.55
C THR A 63 -3.14 -3.08 11.33
N GLY A 64 -3.47 -4.33 10.99
CA GLY A 64 -4.57 -5.07 11.62
C GLY A 64 -5.96 -4.66 11.13
N GLY A 65 -6.07 -4.34 9.84
CA GLY A 65 -7.32 -4.05 9.12
C GLY A 65 -7.58 -2.56 8.87
N ALA A 66 -6.64 -1.67 9.15
CA ALA A 66 -6.86 -0.25 8.92
C ALA A 66 -6.98 0.04 7.42
N GLN A 67 -8.05 0.72 7.04
CA GLN A 67 -8.33 1.08 5.65
C GLN A 67 -7.67 2.41 5.33
N ILE A 68 -6.97 2.47 4.20
CA ILE A 68 -6.42 3.69 3.63
C ILE A 68 -6.78 3.77 2.15
N ASP A 69 -6.86 4.97 1.62
CA ASP A 69 -7.05 5.15 0.18
C ASP A 69 -5.76 4.84 -0.60
N GLY A 70 -5.89 4.66 -1.92
CA GLY A 70 -4.77 4.31 -2.78
C GLY A 70 -3.68 5.38 -2.84
N ARG A 71 -4.02 6.66 -2.61
CA ARG A 71 -3.02 7.75 -2.60
C ARG A 71 -2.21 7.74 -1.31
N GLU A 72 -2.87 7.53 -0.17
CA GLU A 72 -2.18 7.38 1.10
C GLU A 72 -1.25 6.17 1.09
N ALA A 73 -1.70 5.06 0.50
CA ALA A 73 -0.89 3.87 0.29
C ALA A 73 0.33 4.18 -0.61
N TYR A 74 0.12 4.90 -1.72
CA TYR A 74 1.19 5.31 -2.63
C TYR A 74 2.27 6.12 -1.91
N ASP A 75 1.88 7.17 -1.18
CA ASP A 75 2.83 8.04 -0.47
C ASP A 75 3.61 7.28 0.60
N LEU A 76 2.93 6.41 1.36
CA LEU A 76 3.55 5.61 2.42
C LEU A 76 4.54 4.59 1.85
N LEU A 77 4.10 3.79 0.88
CA LEU A 77 4.89 2.69 0.31
C LEU A 77 6.01 3.23 -0.58
N GLY A 78 5.78 4.37 -1.24
CA GLY A 78 6.79 5.10 -2.00
C GLY A 78 7.86 5.73 -1.11
N SER A 79 7.49 6.21 0.08
CA SER A 79 8.46 6.68 1.07
C SER A 79 9.40 5.56 1.50
N LEU A 80 8.92 4.32 1.60
CA LEU A 80 9.72 3.13 1.88
C LEU A 80 10.58 2.65 0.70
N GLY A 81 10.45 3.26 -0.49
CA GLY A 81 11.22 2.91 -1.67
C GLY A 81 10.80 1.61 -2.34
N LEU A 82 9.54 1.17 -2.14
CA LEU A 82 9.00 -0.01 -2.81
C LEU A 82 8.68 0.29 -4.29
N PRO A 83 8.86 -0.68 -5.20
CA PRO A 83 8.48 -0.50 -6.60
C PRO A 83 6.95 -0.48 -6.73
N LEU A 84 6.41 0.69 -7.06
CA LEU A 84 4.97 0.93 -7.22
C LEU A 84 4.59 0.92 -8.70
N PHE A 85 3.50 0.22 -9.01
CA PHE A 85 2.87 0.20 -10.33
C PHE A 85 1.48 0.82 -10.21
N ARG A 86 1.26 1.92 -10.92
CA ARG A 86 0.01 2.66 -10.85
C ARG A 86 -0.78 2.46 -12.13
N TRP A 87 -1.98 1.89 -12.01
CA TRP A 87 -2.87 1.64 -13.13
C TRP A 87 -4.03 2.63 -13.05
N ASP A 88 -3.85 3.74 -13.77
CA ASP A 88 -4.82 4.83 -13.97
C ASP A 88 -5.10 5.76 -12.77
N TRP A 89 -5.31 7.05 -13.07
CA TRP A 89 -5.55 8.14 -12.11
C TRP A 89 -7.00 8.63 -12.12
N GLY A 90 -7.87 8.06 -12.96
CA GLY A 90 -9.22 8.55 -13.20
C GLY A 90 -10.20 8.36 -12.04
N ASN A 91 -9.91 7.51 -11.04
CA ASN A 91 -10.88 7.12 -10.02
C ASN A 91 -10.37 7.14 -8.58
N LEU A 92 -9.19 7.71 -8.30
CA LEU A 92 -8.71 7.89 -6.94
C LEU A 92 -9.63 8.91 -6.31
N LYS A 93 -10.72 8.42 -5.73
CA LYS A 93 -11.67 9.21 -4.99
C LYS A 93 -10.87 9.80 -3.84
N ASP A 94 -10.58 11.08 -3.96
CA ASP A 94 -10.13 11.90 -2.85
C ASP A 94 -11.27 11.89 -1.83
N THR A 95 -11.24 10.92 -0.92
CA THR A 95 -12.27 10.75 0.12
C THR A 95 -12.23 11.89 1.15
N ARG A 96 -11.38 12.90 0.97
CA ARG A 96 -11.35 14.11 1.80
C ARG A 96 -12.32 15.19 1.32
N ASN A 97 -13.05 14.95 0.22
CA ASN A 97 -14.04 15.89 -0.33
C ASN A 97 -15.49 15.37 -0.39
N ALA A 98 -15.83 14.32 0.36
CA ALA A 98 -17.23 13.98 0.61
C ALA A 98 -17.78 14.86 1.74
N LYS A 99 -18.21 16.08 1.41
CA LYS A 99 -19.02 16.94 2.28
C LYS A 99 -20.34 17.26 1.61
#